data_AF-F9MNR2-F1
#
_entry.id   AF-F9MNR2-F1
#
_cell.length_a   1.000
_cell.length_b   1.000
_cell.length_c   1.000
_cell.angle_alpha   90.00
_cell.angle_beta   90.00
_cell.angle_gamma   90.00
#
_symmetry.space_group_name_H-M   'P 1'
#
loop_
_entity.id
_entity.type
_entity.pdbx_description
1 polymer ?
#
loop_
_entity_poly.entity_id
_entity_poly.type
_entity_poly.pdbx_seq_one_letter_code
_entity_poly.pdbx_strand_id
1 'polypeptide(L)'
;MRIFIMRHGEATAATLDTADRQRVLSSTGIQQAKQVGRLLEQYLKRESIRLWASPYKRSIETVTYLRTALPLALVGVHEAIATGNREKIERELLGASTEENVCIVGHIPYVNQWVQQWSGIALPFEPADMAVLTYLKKDDMAKGNMQLSVYISNGGCRWLLGKNI
;
A
#
# COMPACT_ATOMS: atom_id res chain seq x y z
N MET A 1 -11.00 -7.11 -8.74
CA MET A 1 -9.75 -6.76 -8.05
C MET A 1 -9.51 -5.25 -8.10
N ARG A 2 -9.17 -4.65 -6.96
CA ARG A 2 -8.56 -3.30 -6.86
C ARG A 2 -7.13 -3.41 -6.37
N ILE A 3 -6.27 -2.51 -6.83
CA ILE A 3 -4.87 -2.42 -6.39
C ILE A 3 -4.71 -1.18 -5.53
N PHE A 4 -4.45 -1.41 -4.25
CA PHE A 4 -4.10 -0.37 -3.29
C PHE A 4 -2.58 -0.24 -3.27
N ILE A 5 -2.07 0.98 -3.43
CA ILE A 5 -0.64 1.28 -3.41
C ILE A 5 -0.40 2.24 -2.27
N MET A 6 0.35 1.79 -1.27
CA MET A 6 0.58 2.53 -0.04
C MET A 6 2.08 2.73 0.19
N ARG A 7 2.48 3.95 0.54
CA ARG A 7 3.81 4.17 1.13
C ARG A 7 3.76 3.70 2.58
N HIS A 8 4.79 2.98 3.03
CA HIS A 8 4.91 2.58 4.45
C HIS A 8 4.65 3.75 5.41
N GLY A 9 4.19 3.44 6.63
CA GLY A 9 4.04 4.44 7.69
C GLY A 9 5.36 5.12 8.05
N GLU A 10 5.30 6.24 8.76
CA GLU A 10 6.50 6.96 9.18
C GLU A 10 7.49 6.03 9.90
N ALA A 11 8.76 6.07 9.47
CA ALA A 11 9.82 5.28 10.07
C ALA A 11 10.72 6.15 10.95
N THR A 12 11.35 5.55 11.95
CA THR A 12 12.34 6.22 12.78
C THR A 12 13.46 6.81 11.91
N ALA A 13 14.12 7.86 12.41
CA ALA A 13 15.30 8.42 11.75
C ALA A 13 16.37 7.33 11.55
N ALA A 14 17.12 7.45 10.46
CA ALA A 14 18.31 6.63 10.30
C ALA A 14 19.32 7.02 11.39
N THR A 15 19.92 6.03 12.05
CA THR A 15 21.06 6.21 12.95
C THR A 15 22.29 5.58 12.31
N LEU A 16 23.49 5.94 12.78
CA LEU A 16 24.74 5.34 12.28
C LEU A 16 24.75 3.81 12.43
N ASP A 17 24.07 3.30 13.46
CA ASP A 17 24.03 1.87 13.79
C ASP A 17 22.90 1.09 13.10
N THR A 18 21.99 1.77 12.39
CA THR A 18 20.82 1.12 11.79
C THR A 18 20.86 1.22 10.27
N ALA A 19 21.11 0.09 9.60
CA ALA A 19 20.95 0.00 8.15
C ALA A 19 19.53 0.43 7.72
N ASP A 20 19.39 1.15 6.59
CA ASP A 20 18.09 1.70 6.18
C ASP A 20 16.98 0.63 6.11
N ARG A 21 17.31 -0.58 5.64
CA ARG A 21 16.39 -1.72 5.56
C ARG A 21 15.81 -2.15 6.90
N GLN A 22 16.54 -1.90 8.00
CA GLN A 22 16.20 -2.31 9.36
C GLN A 22 15.47 -1.22 10.16
N ARG A 23 15.26 -0.03 9.59
CA ARG A 23 14.48 1.02 10.23
C ARG A 23 13.04 0.55 10.48
N VAL A 24 12.60 0.75 11.71
CA VAL A 24 11.26 0.42 12.20
C VAL A 24 10.31 1.61 12.01
N LEU A 25 9.01 1.36 12.15
CA LEU A 25 8.03 2.42 12.28
C LEU A 25 8.27 3.25 13.54
N SER A 26 8.04 4.56 13.43
CA SER A 26 7.89 5.43 14.59
C SER A 26 6.55 5.18 15.28
N SER A 27 6.35 5.74 16.47
CA SER A 27 5.03 5.72 17.14
C SER A 27 3.93 6.33 16.24
N THR A 28 4.25 7.40 15.52
CA THR A 28 3.37 8.01 14.50
C THR A 28 3.06 7.03 13.38
N GLY A 29 4.08 6.36 12.83
CA GLY A 29 3.91 5.39 11.74
C GLY A 29 3.03 4.20 12.11
N ILE A 30 3.13 3.72 13.35
CA ILE A 30 2.26 2.68 13.90
C ILE A 30 0.80 3.16 13.91
N GLN A 31 0.54 4.38 14.39
CA GLN A 31 -0.82 4.93 14.43
C GLN A 31 -1.39 5.15 13.02
N GLN A 32 -0.57 5.64 12.10
CA GLN A 32 -0.95 5.80 10.69
C GLN A 32 -1.36 4.44 10.08
N ALA A 33 -0.55 3.39 10.27
CA ALA A 33 -0.86 2.06 9.74
C ALA A 33 -2.17 1.51 10.34
N LYS A 34 -2.39 1.66 11.64
CA LYS A 34 -3.66 1.26 12.28
C LYS A 34 -4.86 2.04 11.73
N GLN A 35 -4.71 3.34 11.50
CA GLN A 35 -5.76 4.18 10.93
C GLN A 35 -6.12 3.73 9.52
N VAL A 36 -5.13 3.55 8.64
CA VAL A 36 -5.37 3.04 7.28
C VAL A 36 -6.02 1.66 7.32
N GLY A 37 -5.61 0.78 8.24
CA GLY A 37 -6.24 -0.53 8.43
C GLY A 37 -7.73 -0.43 8.75
N ARG A 38 -8.11 0.45 9.69
CA ARG A 38 -9.52 0.70 10.03
C ARG A 38 -10.31 1.29 8.87
N LEU A 39 -9.71 2.22 8.12
CA LEU A 39 -10.36 2.79 6.94
C LEU A 39 -10.61 1.71 5.88
N LEU A 40 -9.64 0.83 5.65
CA LEU A 40 -9.78 -0.29 4.72
C LEU A 40 -10.86 -1.27 5.17
N GLU A 41 -10.94 -1.58 6.46
CA GLU A 41 -12.00 -2.45 7.01
C GLU A 41 -13.40 -1.87 6.70
N GLN A 42 -13.61 -0.58 6.96
CA GLN A 42 -14.86 0.12 6.66
C GLN A 42 -15.17 0.17 5.16
N TYR A 43 -14.13 0.35 4.33
CA TYR A 43 -14.28 0.49 2.89
C TYR A 43 -14.54 -0.84 2.18
N LEU A 44 -13.85 -1.91 2.58
CA LEU A 44 -13.95 -3.22 1.93
C LEU A 44 -15.26 -3.93 2.21
N LYS A 45 -15.96 -3.63 3.33
CA LYS A 45 -17.28 -4.18 3.66
C LYS A 45 -17.43 -5.70 3.39
N ARG A 46 -16.40 -6.48 3.76
CA ARG A 46 -16.22 -7.95 3.59
C ARG A 46 -15.52 -8.43 2.32
N GLU A 47 -15.14 -7.54 1.40
CA GLU A 47 -14.30 -7.93 0.29
C GLU A 47 -12.92 -8.41 0.78
N SER A 48 -12.42 -9.48 0.16
CA SER A 48 -11.10 -10.03 0.50
C SER A 48 -9.97 -9.10 0.06
N ILE A 49 -8.88 -9.11 0.83
CA ILE A 49 -7.67 -8.37 0.51
C ILE A 49 -6.42 -9.14 0.91
N ARG A 50 -5.43 -9.12 0.03
CA ARG A 50 -4.08 -9.57 0.30
C ARG A 50 -3.16 -8.38 0.56
N LEU A 51 -2.28 -8.50 1.54
CA LEU A 51 -1.31 -7.47 1.91
C LEU A 51 0.09 -7.89 1.48
N TRP A 52 0.71 -7.11 0.61
CA TRP A 52 2.08 -7.33 0.13
C TRP A 52 3.00 -6.27 0.73
N ALA A 53 4.13 -6.70 1.28
CA ALA A 53 5.13 -5.81 1.84
C ALA A 53 6.45 -5.91 1.05
N SER A 54 7.11 -4.78 0.88
CA SER A 54 8.57 -4.77 0.72
C SER A 54 9.24 -5.48 1.90
N PRO A 55 10.37 -6.19 1.69
CA PRO A 55 11.17 -6.81 2.77
C PRO A 55 11.73 -5.82 3.80
N TYR A 56 11.58 -4.51 3.59
CA TYR A 56 12.05 -3.51 4.54
C TYR A 56 11.20 -3.55 5.80
N LYS A 57 11.85 -3.48 6.97
CA LYS A 57 11.19 -3.70 8.26
C LYS A 57 9.97 -2.79 8.46
N ARG A 58 10.08 -1.50 8.14
CA ARG A 58 8.97 -0.54 8.14
C ARG A 58 7.77 -0.93 7.27
N SER A 59 7.97 -1.58 6.12
CA SER A 59 6.88 -2.05 5.26
C SER A 59 6.20 -3.28 5.84
N ILE A 60 6.99 -4.23 6.37
CA ILE A 60 6.48 -5.42 7.07
C ILE A 60 5.66 -5.02 8.31
N GLU A 61 6.18 -4.10 9.12
CA GLU A 61 5.48 -3.58 10.29
C GLU A 61 4.19 -2.84 9.90
N THR A 62 4.22 -2.05 8.82
CA THR A 62 3.01 -1.38 8.31
C THR A 62 1.93 -2.42 8.00
N VAL A 63 2.25 -3.47 7.23
CA VAL A 63 1.29 -4.54 6.94
C VAL A 63 0.84 -5.26 8.20
N THR A 64 1.74 -5.50 9.16
CA THR A 64 1.40 -6.11 10.45
C THR A 64 0.34 -5.29 11.20
N TYR A 65 0.47 -3.97 11.22
CA TYR A 65 -0.52 -3.10 11.85
C TYR A 65 -1.80 -2.94 11.03
N LEU A 66 -1.77 -2.99 9.69
CA LEU A 66 -2.97 -3.06 8.86
C LEU A 66 -3.83 -4.29 9.22
N ARG A 67 -3.19 -5.45 9.41
CA ARG A 67 -3.88 -6.72 9.76
C ARG A 67 -4.61 -6.68 11.09
N THR A 68 -4.28 -5.77 11.99
CA THR A 68 -5.01 -5.65 13.26
C THR A 68 -6.49 -5.31 13.04
N ALA A 69 -6.81 -4.60 11.94
CA ALA A 69 -8.19 -4.35 11.50
C ALA A 69 -8.64 -5.30 10.37
N LEU A 70 -7.69 -5.97 9.70
CA LEU A 70 -7.92 -6.90 8.59
C LEU A 70 -7.39 -8.31 8.91
N PRO A 71 -7.93 -9.00 9.94
CA PRO A 71 -7.31 -10.21 10.49
C PRO A 71 -7.28 -11.39 9.50
N LEU A 72 -8.21 -11.43 8.55
CA LEU A 72 -8.31 -12.48 7.53
C LEU A 72 -7.41 -12.23 6.31
N ALA A 73 -6.76 -11.07 6.23
CA ALA A 73 -5.92 -10.74 5.09
C ALA A 73 -4.65 -11.62 5.08
N LEU A 74 -4.40 -12.27 3.94
CA LEU A 74 -3.18 -13.02 3.68
C LEU A 74 -2.01 -12.06 3.46
N VAL A 75 -0.81 -12.43 3.92
CA VAL A 75 0.40 -11.60 3.81
C VAL A 75 1.43 -12.25 2.93
N GLY A 76 2.01 -11.47 2.03
CA GLY A 76 3.20 -11.83 1.25
C GLY A 76 4.30 -10.80 1.41
N VAL A 77 5.56 -11.26 1.38
CA VAL A 77 6.73 -10.37 1.30
C VAL A 77 7.37 -10.54 -0.07
N HIS A 78 7.60 -9.43 -0.76
CA HIS A 78 7.99 -9.44 -2.17
C HIS A 78 9.21 -8.54 -2.40
N GLU A 79 10.37 -9.13 -2.69
CA GLU A 79 11.61 -8.40 -3.02
C GLU A 79 11.44 -7.44 -4.20
N ALA A 80 10.56 -7.78 -5.15
CA ALA A 80 10.24 -6.93 -6.29
C ALA A 80 9.71 -5.55 -5.88
N ILE A 81 9.07 -5.46 -4.70
CA ILE A 81 8.61 -4.18 -4.17
C ILE A 81 9.80 -3.32 -3.74
N ALA A 82 10.83 -3.95 -3.15
CA ALA A 82 12.01 -3.24 -2.71
C ALA A 82 12.89 -2.73 -3.85
N THR A 83 12.95 -3.47 -4.96
CA THR A 83 13.79 -3.12 -6.11
C THR A 83 13.06 -2.34 -7.19
N GLY A 84 11.76 -2.12 -7.05
CA GLY A 84 10.95 -1.47 -8.08
C GLY A 84 10.72 -2.33 -9.33
N ASN A 85 10.87 -3.66 -9.23
CA ASN A 85 10.75 -4.55 -10.38
C ASN A 85 9.28 -4.70 -10.78
N ARG A 86 8.81 -3.77 -11.61
CA ARG A 86 7.42 -3.67 -12.05
C ARG A 86 6.96 -4.94 -12.76
N GLU A 87 7.72 -5.46 -13.73
CA GLU A 87 7.31 -6.65 -14.49
C GLU A 87 7.06 -7.87 -13.58
N LYS A 88 7.86 -8.03 -12.52
CA LYS A 88 7.65 -9.12 -11.55
C LYS A 88 6.38 -8.89 -10.72
N ILE A 89 6.14 -7.67 -10.23
CA ILE A 89 4.88 -7.33 -9.56
C ILE A 89 3.69 -7.56 -10.49
N GLU A 90 3.84 -7.22 -11.76
CA GLU A 90 2.78 -7.37 -12.74
C GLU A 90 2.43 -8.84 -12.98
N ARG A 91 3.43 -9.71 -13.14
CA ARG A 91 3.21 -11.15 -13.23
C ARG A 91 2.54 -11.73 -11.97
N GLU A 92 2.94 -11.26 -10.79
CA GLU A 92 2.34 -11.71 -9.53
C GLU A 92 0.88 -11.25 -9.39
N LEU A 93 0.54 -10.04 -9.85
CA LEU A 93 -0.83 -9.54 -9.88
C LEU A 93 -1.71 -10.31 -10.86
N LEU A 94 -1.20 -10.63 -12.06
CA LEU A 94 -1.91 -11.46 -13.05
C LEU A 94 -2.13 -12.89 -12.56
N GLY A 95 -1.21 -13.42 -11.75
CA GLY A 95 -1.33 -14.74 -11.13
C GLY A 95 -2.25 -14.77 -9.90
N ALA A 96 -2.62 -13.60 -9.35
CA ALA A 96 -3.56 -13.51 -8.24
C ALA A 96 -5.01 -13.67 -8.75
N SER A 97 -5.90 -14.15 -7.87
CA SER A 97 -7.32 -14.26 -8.20
C SER A 97 -7.91 -12.88 -8.54
N THR A 98 -8.67 -12.77 -9.62
CA THR A 98 -9.33 -11.51 -10.03
C THR A 98 -10.39 -11.04 -9.03
N GLU A 99 -10.80 -11.90 -8.10
CA GLU A 99 -11.81 -11.62 -7.07
C GLU A 99 -11.22 -11.07 -5.76
N GLU A 100 -9.89 -11.11 -5.58
CA GLU A 100 -9.22 -10.63 -4.36
C GLU A 100 -8.61 -9.24 -4.61
N ASN A 101 -8.75 -8.32 -3.65
CA ASN A 101 -8.05 -7.04 -3.71
C ASN A 101 -6.59 -7.20 -3.26
N VAL A 102 -5.68 -6.34 -3.72
CA VAL A 102 -4.26 -6.39 -3.30
C VAL A 102 -3.82 -5.03 -2.78
N CYS A 103 -3.22 -4.98 -1.60
CA CYS A 103 -2.55 -3.79 -1.07
C CYS A 103 -1.04 -3.98 -1.06
N ILE A 104 -0.35 -3.16 -1.83
CA ILE A 104 1.11 -3.15 -1.97
C ILE A 104 1.67 -2.03 -1.09
N VAL A 105 2.40 -2.42 -0.04
CA VAL A 105 3.06 -1.51 0.89
C VAL A 105 4.55 -1.43 0.57
N GLY A 106 4.96 -0.30 -0.01
CA GLY A 106 6.31 -0.07 -0.49
C GLY A 106 6.91 1.26 -0.05
N HIS A 107 7.84 1.76 -0.85
CA HIS A 107 8.55 3.02 -0.63
C HIS A 107 8.66 3.84 -1.90
N ILE A 108 8.95 5.13 -1.73
CA ILE A 108 9.38 5.99 -2.82
C ILE A 108 10.80 5.58 -3.27
N PRO A 109 11.12 5.67 -4.56
CA PRO A 109 10.32 6.28 -5.63
C PRO A 109 9.32 5.33 -6.30
N TYR A 110 9.24 4.06 -5.89
CA TYR A 110 8.52 3.05 -6.68
C TYR A 110 7.00 3.18 -6.56
N VAL A 111 6.46 3.44 -5.37
CA VAL A 111 5.00 3.57 -5.20
C VAL A 111 4.40 4.70 -6.02
N ASN A 112 5.04 5.87 -6.07
CA ASN A 112 4.57 6.99 -6.89
C ASN A 112 4.85 6.77 -8.38
N GLN A 113 5.97 6.14 -8.74
CA GLN A 113 6.24 5.76 -10.13
C GLN A 113 5.21 4.77 -10.66
N TRP A 114 4.83 3.75 -9.91
CA TRP A 114 3.84 2.77 -10.36
C TRP A 114 2.45 3.38 -10.52
N VAL A 115 2.02 4.25 -9.60
CA VAL A 115 0.77 5.01 -9.78
C VAL A 115 0.81 5.83 -11.07
N GLN A 116 1.89 6.56 -11.31
CA GLN A 116 2.06 7.34 -12.54
C GLN A 116 2.08 6.46 -13.79
N GLN A 117 2.76 5.32 -13.73
CA GLN A 117 2.87 4.40 -14.87
C GLN A 117 1.53 3.73 -15.19
N TRP A 118 0.79 3.26 -14.18
CA TRP A 118 -0.47 2.56 -14.42
C TRP A 118 -1.64 3.50 -14.68
N SER A 119 -1.68 4.68 -14.05
CA SER A 119 -2.80 5.63 -14.18
C SER A 119 -2.55 6.87 -15.03
N GLY A 120 -1.29 7.16 -15.36
CA GLY A 120 -0.90 8.41 -16.01
C GLY A 120 -0.83 9.62 -15.07
N ILE A 121 -1.22 9.48 -13.79
CA ILE A 121 -1.30 10.59 -12.83
C ILE A 121 -0.11 10.56 -11.88
N ALA A 122 0.64 11.66 -11.81
CA ALA A 122 1.71 11.85 -10.84
C ALA A 122 1.13 12.38 -9.51
N LEU A 123 1.40 11.69 -8.41
CA LEU A 123 0.98 12.09 -7.06
C LEU A 123 2.19 12.13 -6.12
N PRO A 124 2.22 13.07 -5.16
CA PRO A 124 3.12 12.97 -4.03
C PRO A 124 2.68 11.82 -3.11
N PHE A 125 3.63 11.23 -2.39
CA PHE A 125 3.37 10.18 -1.41
C PHE A 125 4.12 10.49 -0.13
N GLU A 126 3.42 11.00 0.87
CA GLU A 126 3.86 11.05 2.25
C GLU A 126 3.69 9.68 2.93
N PRO A 127 4.35 9.43 4.08
CA PRO A 127 4.19 8.18 4.80
C PRO A 127 2.71 7.88 5.09
N ALA A 128 2.32 6.62 4.87
CA ALA A 128 0.95 6.13 4.95
C ALA A 128 -0.09 6.72 3.98
N ASP A 129 0.34 7.50 2.98
CA ASP A 129 -0.54 7.83 1.86
C ASP A 129 -0.84 6.59 1.02
N MET A 130 -2.05 6.53 0.46
CA MET A 130 -2.54 5.39 -0.30
C MET A 130 -3.31 5.84 -1.55
N ALA A 131 -3.00 5.23 -2.69
CA ALA A 131 -3.79 5.31 -3.90
C ALA A 131 -4.55 4.00 -4.13
N VAL A 132 -5.71 4.07 -4.78
CA VAL A 132 -6.48 2.92 -5.23
C VAL A 132 -6.61 3.00 -6.74
N LEU A 133 -6.19 1.94 -7.40
CA LEU A 133 -6.28 1.78 -8.84
C LEU A 133 -7.30 0.68 -9.20
N THR A 134 -8.09 0.94 -10.22
CA THR A 134 -9.02 -0.03 -10.84
C THR A 134 -8.67 -0.22 -12.30
N TYR A 135 -8.80 -1.43 -12.79
CA TYR A 135 -8.66 -1.73 -14.21
C TYR A 135 -9.74 -1.05 -15.05
N LEU A 136 -9.37 -0.40 -16.15
CA LEU A 136 -10.34 0.13 -17.13
C LEU A 136 -10.97 -1.00 -17.97
N LYS A 137 -10.17 -2.03 -18.26
CA LYS A 137 -10.59 -3.30 -18.88
C LYS A 137 -10.02 -4.44 -18.05
N LYS A 138 -10.81 -5.49 -17.84
CA LYS A 138 -10.38 -6.65 -17.04
C LYS A 138 -9.02 -7.16 -17.54
N ASP A 139 -8.07 -7.29 -16.62
CA ASP A 139 -6.72 -7.84 -16.83
C ASP A 139 -5.78 -7.01 -17.75
N ASP A 140 -6.10 -5.74 -18.04
CA ASP A 140 -5.24 -4.86 -18.86
C ASP A 140 -4.30 -3.99 -17.98
N MET A 141 -3.02 -4.39 -17.92
CA MET A 141 -1.98 -3.78 -17.08
C MET A 141 -1.02 -2.85 -17.83
N ALA A 142 -1.33 -2.52 -19.10
CA ALA A 142 -0.48 -1.61 -19.85
C ALA A 142 -0.49 -0.19 -19.25
N LYS A 143 0.51 0.61 -19.61
CA LYS A 143 0.67 1.99 -19.14
C LYS A 143 -0.60 2.79 -19.47
N GLY A 144 -1.22 3.41 -18.45
CA GLY A 144 -2.43 4.23 -18.63
C GLY A 144 -3.75 3.46 -18.70
N ASN A 145 -3.74 2.14 -18.48
CA ASN A 145 -4.95 1.30 -18.56
C ASN A 145 -5.62 1.03 -17.20
N MET A 146 -5.14 1.68 -16.14
CA MET A 146 -5.81 1.72 -14.86
C MET A 146 -6.33 3.13 -14.55
N GLN A 147 -7.48 3.21 -13.93
CA GLN A 147 -8.02 4.45 -13.39
C GLN A 147 -7.53 4.63 -11.94
N LEU A 148 -7.05 5.83 -11.62
CA LEU A 148 -6.93 6.26 -10.22
C LEU A 148 -8.35 6.51 -9.68
N SER A 149 -8.85 5.61 -8.85
CA SER A 149 -10.20 5.72 -8.27
C SER A 149 -10.20 6.61 -7.02
N VAL A 150 -9.16 6.49 -6.20
CA VAL A 150 -9.02 7.21 -4.92
C VAL A 150 -7.55 7.51 -4.67
N TYR A 151 -7.26 8.69 -4.12
CA TYR A 151 -6.04 8.95 -3.39
C TYR A 151 -6.41 9.51 -2.02
N ILE A 152 -5.81 8.95 -0.97
CA ILE A 152 -6.00 9.41 0.39
C ILE A 152 -4.65 9.65 1.06
N SER A 153 -4.46 10.88 1.52
CA SER A 153 -3.31 11.21 2.36
C SER A 153 -3.52 10.72 3.78
N ASN A 154 -2.44 10.56 4.53
CA ASN A 154 -2.53 10.22 5.96
C ASN A 154 -3.39 11.24 6.75
N GLY A 155 -3.37 12.52 6.35
CA GLY A 155 -4.24 13.56 6.91
C GLY A 155 -5.72 13.34 6.57
N GLY A 156 -6.02 12.98 5.32
CA GLY A 156 -7.37 12.62 4.89
C GLY A 156 -7.91 11.38 5.61
N CYS A 157 -7.06 10.37 5.82
CA CYS A 157 -7.43 9.17 6.58
C CYS A 157 -7.81 9.51 8.03
N ARG A 158 -7.02 10.36 8.70
CA ARG A 158 -7.36 10.83 10.06
C ARG A 158 -8.68 11.58 10.08
N TRP A 159 -8.91 12.45 9.11
CA TRP A 159 -10.14 13.24 9.02
C TRP A 159 -11.39 12.38 8.81
N LEU A 160 -11.34 11.40 7.91
CA LEU A 160 -12.47 10.49 7.66
C LEU A 160 -12.83 9.66 8.89
N LEU A 161 -11.82 9.15 9.61
CA LEU A 161 -12.05 8.36 10.82
C LEU A 161 -12.52 9.22 12.00
N GLY A 162 -12.09 10.47 12.08
CA GLY A 162 -12.53 11.43 13.11
C GLY A 162 -13.94 11.97 12.91
N LYS A 163 -14.55 11.76 11.74
CA LYS A 163 -15.95 12.11 11.46
C LYS A 163 -16.96 11.01 11.80
N ASN A 164 -16.49 9.87 12.29
CA ASN A 164 -17.33 8.78 12.81
C ASN A 164 -17.50 8.89 14.34
N ILE A 165 -18.12 9.99 14.81
CA ILE A 165 -18.76 10.11 16.13
C ILE A 165 -20.17 10.63 15.92
#